data_AF-A0A425W9T2-F1
#
_entry.id   AF-A0A425W9T2-F1
#
_cell.length_a   1.000
_cell.length_b   1.000
_cell.length_c   1.000
_cell.angle_alpha   90.00
_cell.angle_beta   90.00
_cell.angle_gamma   90.00
#
_symmetry.space_group_name_H-M   'P 1'
#
loop_
_entity.id
_entity.type
_entity.pdbx_description
1 polymer ?
#
loop_
_entity_poly.entity_id
_entity_poly.type
_entity_poly.pdbx_seq_one_letter_code
_entity_poly.pdbx_strand_id
1 'polypeptide(L)'
;MEEKVLGDTNEDSLGEKNPLFGRRTAQIHLGPFGYRDAALMLSGLSSAELVEFYAVFGGTPYYLSMIDTSESLKTNAERLFFRKEGLLYEEPMMLLRQELHEPAIYSSVLDAIAAGANKPQEIADRIGEDRGSVGRYLETLQSMKIVEEREPYGESRERSRKGIYWISESALAFWYRFVRPAMDAIEMDAGELEARELFEGNDIPAYVGHWFETICLEWTIVQAKKGALPIRPVRFGSWWGADPARKGQTGIDVMAGSKRRRELFVGECKGGIRSMREKRRGSLCGGHSSYRATTRFATACSRRTRFQRALLGRLVQSGPSWM
;
A
#
# COMPACT_ATOMS: atom_id res chain seq x y z
N MET A 1 9.44 -42.52 15.72
CA MET A 1 10.64 -42.17 14.94
C MET A 1 10.33 -40.82 14.36
N GLU A 2 10.95 -39.79 14.92
CA GLU A 2 10.51 -38.41 14.83
C GLU A 2 10.48 -37.87 13.40
N GLU A 3 9.42 -37.10 13.20
CA GLU A 3 8.97 -36.31 12.08
C GLU A 3 9.99 -35.21 11.77
N LYS A 4 10.54 -35.19 10.55
CA LYS A 4 11.36 -34.07 10.07
C LYS A 4 10.50 -33.14 9.23
N VAL A 5 10.10 -32.08 9.94
CA VAL A 5 9.51 -30.82 9.50
C VAL A 5 10.25 -30.29 8.27
N LEU A 6 9.57 -30.33 7.13
CA LEU A 6 9.84 -29.38 6.04
C LEU A 6 9.18 -28.09 6.49
N GLY A 7 9.98 -27.05 6.62
CA GLY A 7 9.68 -25.74 7.20
C GLY A 7 10.72 -24.70 6.78
N ASP A 8 11.61 -25.09 5.87
CA ASP A 8 12.86 -24.42 5.63
C ASP A 8 13.12 -24.38 4.12
N THR A 9 12.50 -23.41 3.47
CA THR A 9 12.78 -23.11 2.07
C THR A 9 14.06 -22.26 2.02
N ASN A 10 15.21 -22.94 2.15
CA ASN A 10 16.61 -22.53 1.87
C ASN A 10 17.61 -22.22 3.02
N GLU A 11 17.31 -22.33 4.32
CA GLU A 11 18.35 -22.20 5.35
C GLU A 11 19.24 -23.46 5.46
N ASP A 12 18.68 -24.65 5.23
CA ASP A 12 19.42 -25.92 5.19
C ASP A 12 20.43 -26.00 4.04
N SER A 13 20.27 -25.17 2.99
CA SER A 13 21.24 -25.03 1.89
C SER A 13 22.36 -24.02 2.19
N LEU A 14 22.36 -23.36 3.35
CA LEU A 14 23.37 -22.35 3.70
C LEU A 14 24.05 -22.64 5.04
N GLY A 15 23.95 -23.87 5.56
CA GLY A 15 24.74 -24.30 6.71
C GLY A 15 26.24 -24.37 6.37
N GLU A 16 27.11 -24.34 7.39
CA GLU A 16 28.59 -24.42 7.24
C GLU A 16 29.07 -25.63 6.40
N LYS A 17 28.23 -26.66 6.27
CA LYS A 17 28.49 -27.87 5.46
C LYS A 17 28.20 -27.70 3.97
N ASN A 18 27.61 -26.58 3.54
CA ASN A 18 27.35 -26.32 2.12
C ASN A 18 28.61 -25.77 1.43
N PRO A 19 29.04 -26.31 0.28
CA PRO A 19 30.18 -25.78 -0.50
C PRO A 19 30.08 -24.29 -0.89
N LEU A 20 28.87 -23.73 -0.89
CA LEU A 20 28.58 -22.34 -1.17
C LEU A 20 28.57 -21.44 0.09
N PHE A 21 28.75 -22.02 1.28
CA PHE A 21 28.86 -21.26 2.52
C PHE A 21 30.01 -20.24 2.42
N GLY A 22 29.72 -18.99 2.76
CA GLY A 22 30.67 -17.88 2.67
C GLY A 22 31.06 -17.45 1.25
N ARG A 23 30.51 -18.07 0.19
CA ARG A 23 30.83 -17.75 -1.23
C ARG A 23 29.79 -16.84 -1.90
N ARG A 24 29.00 -16.10 -1.11
CA ARG A 24 27.98 -15.16 -1.61
C ARG A 24 28.62 -13.94 -2.26
N THR A 25 28.42 -13.77 -3.57
CA THR A 25 28.98 -12.64 -4.36
C THR A 25 28.00 -11.48 -4.53
N ALA A 26 26.70 -11.76 -4.57
CA ALA A 26 25.64 -10.75 -4.66
C ALA A 26 24.37 -11.25 -3.97
N GLN A 27 23.51 -10.32 -3.59
CA GLN A 27 22.15 -10.59 -3.12
C GLN A 27 21.23 -9.61 -3.83
N ILE A 28 20.34 -10.14 -4.68
CA ILE A 28 19.34 -9.38 -5.40
C ILE A 28 17.99 -9.75 -4.80
N HIS A 29 17.28 -8.76 -4.29
CA HIS A 29 15.90 -8.94 -3.83
C HIS A 29 14.99 -8.27 -4.85
N LEU A 30 14.33 -9.08 -5.67
CA LEU A 30 13.41 -8.59 -6.69
C LEU A 30 12.01 -8.56 -6.09
N GLY A 31 11.51 -7.35 -5.80
CA GLY A 31 10.14 -7.13 -5.39
C GLY A 31 9.25 -6.67 -6.54
N PRO A 32 7.95 -6.45 -6.28
CA PRO A 32 7.05 -5.80 -7.22
C PRO A 32 7.58 -4.43 -7.68
N PHE A 33 7.17 -4.01 -8.87
CA PHE A 33 7.48 -2.68 -9.37
C PHE A 33 6.81 -1.59 -8.53
N GLY A 34 7.49 -0.46 -8.38
CA GLY A 34 6.83 0.76 -7.92
C GLY A 34 5.90 1.32 -9.01
N TYR A 35 5.09 2.31 -8.65
CA TYR A 35 4.09 2.91 -9.55
C TYR A 35 4.66 3.32 -10.90
N ARG A 36 5.86 3.93 -10.89
CA ARG A 36 6.50 4.42 -12.10
C ARG A 36 6.79 3.32 -13.11
N ASP A 37 7.34 2.20 -12.64
CA ASP A 37 7.76 1.12 -13.52
C ASP A 37 6.54 0.27 -13.94
N ALA A 38 5.56 0.09 -13.05
CA ALA A 38 4.27 -0.51 -13.38
C ALA A 38 3.53 0.29 -14.48
N ALA A 39 3.55 1.62 -14.41
CA ALA A 39 2.92 2.47 -15.40
C ALA A 39 3.52 2.33 -16.82
N LEU A 40 4.79 1.91 -16.93
CA LEU A 40 5.42 1.64 -18.23
C LEU A 40 4.86 0.37 -18.90
N MET A 41 4.31 -0.56 -18.13
CA MET A 41 3.67 -1.77 -18.66
C MET A 41 2.23 -1.54 -19.13
N LEU A 42 1.60 -0.45 -18.69
CA LEU A 42 0.19 -0.14 -18.95
C LEU A 42 0.04 1.05 -19.92
N SER A 43 0.76 0.97 -21.05
CA SER A 43 0.72 2.02 -22.07
C SER A 43 -0.68 2.22 -22.64
N GLY A 44 -1.07 3.48 -22.87
CA GLY A 44 -2.38 3.82 -23.44
C GLY A 44 -3.40 4.31 -22.41
N LEU A 45 -3.18 4.03 -21.12
CA LEU A 45 -3.99 4.57 -20.03
C LEU A 45 -3.62 6.03 -19.72
N SER A 46 -4.61 6.82 -19.31
CA SER A 46 -4.41 8.16 -18.78
C SER A 46 -3.70 8.11 -17.42
N SER A 47 -3.12 9.23 -16.98
CA SER A 47 -2.47 9.30 -15.66
C SER A 47 -3.42 9.01 -14.49
N ALA A 48 -4.73 9.25 -14.64
CA ALA A 48 -5.71 8.94 -13.62
C ALA A 48 -5.99 7.43 -13.58
N GLU A 49 -6.19 6.80 -14.74
CA GLU A 49 -6.37 5.36 -14.86
C GLU A 49 -5.14 4.61 -14.35
N LEU A 50 -3.92 5.05 -14.69
CA LEU A 50 -2.69 4.42 -14.19
C LEU A 50 -2.63 4.34 -12.65
N VAL A 51 -3.09 5.39 -11.96
CA VAL A 51 -3.18 5.38 -10.49
C VAL A 51 -4.20 4.36 -10.00
N GLU A 52 -5.36 4.29 -10.65
CA GLU A 52 -6.44 3.37 -10.27
C GLU A 52 -6.06 1.90 -10.55
N PHE A 53 -5.49 1.62 -11.71
CA PHE A 53 -4.99 0.29 -12.07
C PHE A 53 -3.84 -0.15 -11.17
N TYR A 54 -2.87 0.71 -10.85
CA TYR A 54 -1.80 0.36 -9.90
C TYR A 54 -2.35 0.11 -8.50
N ALA A 55 -3.35 0.89 -8.06
CA ALA A 55 -3.99 0.63 -6.77
C ALA A 55 -4.66 -0.75 -6.75
N VAL A 56 -5.35 -1.17 -7.81
CA VAL A 56 -6.07 -2.46 -7.83
C VAL A 56 -5.15 -3.66 -8.12
N PHE A 57 -4.21 -3.55 -9.05
CA PHE A 57 -3.40 -4.67 -9.54
C PHE A 57 -1.94 -4.66 -9.06
N GLY A 58 -1.52 -3.61 -8.37
CA GLY A 58 -0.18 -3.51 -7.80
C GLY A 58 0.94 -3.42 -8.82
N GLY A 59 2.12 -3.84 -8.38
CA GLY A 59 3.37 -3.73 -9.12
C GLY A 59 3.88 -5.04 -9.68
N THR A 60 3.20 -6.15 -9.41
CA THR A 60 3.70 -7.48 -9.78
C THR A 60 3.62 -7.64 -11.30
N PRO A 61 4.76 -7.84 -12.00
CA PRO A 61 4.78 -7.83 -13.47
C PRO A 61 3.87 -8.89 -14.09
N TYR A 62 3.74 -10.05 -13.43
CA TYR A 62 2.83 -11.10 -13.85
C TYR A 62 1.37 -10.63 -13.84
N TYR A 63 0.91 -9.95 -12.78
CA TYR A 63 -0.44 -9.40 -12.69
C TYR A 63 -0.69 -8.33 -13.76
N LEU A 64 0.29 -7.43 -13.92
CA LEU A 64 0.23 -6.37 -14.92
C LEU A 64 0.12 -6.89 -16.36
N SER A 65 0.78 -8.02 -16.65
CA SER A 65 0.73 -8.64 -17.98
C SER A 65 -0.64 -9.21 -18.39
N MET A 66 -1.54 -9.40 -17.42
CA MET A 66 -2.88 -9.95 -17.64
C MET A 66 -3.95 -8.86 -17.89
N ILE A 67 -3.57 -7.60 -17.76
CA ILE A 67 -4.46 -6.46 -17.93
C ILE A 67 -4.63 -6.16 -19.41
N ASP A 68 -5.89 -6.00 -19.84
CA ASP A 68 -6.23 -5.43 -21.13
C ASP A 68 -6.48 -3.93 -20.97
N THR A 69 -5.56 -3.10 -21.46
CA THR A 69 -5.65 -1.63 -21.37
C THR A 69 -6.74 -1.03 -22.27
N SER A 70 -7.37 -1.82 -23.14
CA SER A 70 -8.53 -1.38 -23.92
C SER A 70 -9.85 -1.53 -23.15
N GLU A 71 -9.85 -2.31 -22.07
CA GLU A 71 -11.00 -2.53 -21.20
C GLU A 71 -10.97 -1.61 -19.97
N SER A 72 -12.16 -1.40 -19.39
CA SER A 72 -12.27 -0.60 -18.16
C SER A 72 -11.59 -1.30 -16.96
N LEU A 73 -11.24 -0.52 -15.93
CA LEU A 73 -10.74 -1.05 -14.66
C LEU A 73 -11.69 -2.11 -14.06
N LYS A 74 -12.99 -1.81 -14.06
CA LYS A 74 -14.04 -2.71 -13.57
C LYS A 74 -14.04 -4.03 -14.35
N THR A 75 -14.00 -3.96 -15.68
CA THR A 75 -14.01 -5.15 -16.55
C THR A 75 -12.80 -6.04 -16.29
N ASN A 76 -11.61 -5.45 -16.19
CA ASN A 76 -10.39 -6.19 -15.84
C ASN A 76 -10.49 -6.80 -14.43
N ALA A 77 -10.95 -6.04 -13.44
CA ALA A 77 -11.05 -6.51 -12.06
C ALA A 77 -12.08 -7.64 -11.94
N GLU A 78 -13.24 -7.50 -12.58
CA GLU A 78 -14.26 -8.55 -12.64
C GLU A 78 -13.68 -9.84 -13.23
N ARG A 79 -13.05 -9.75 -14.41
CA ARG A 79 -12.46 -10.88 -15.12
C ARG A 79 -11.34 -11.58 -14.34
N LEU A 80 -10.49 -10.82 -13.65
CA LEU A 80 -9.29 -11.34 -13.00
C LEU A 80 -9.52 -11.77 -11.55
N PHE A 81 -10.38 -11.07 -10.81
CA PHE A 81 -10.61 -11.30 -9.37
C PHE A 81 -11.98 -11.89 -9.03
N PHE A 82 -13.05 -11.50 -9.74
CA PHE A 82 -14.43 -11.84 -9.35
C PHE A 82 -15.05 -12.94 -10.21
N ARG A 83 -14.22 -13.79 -10.82
CA ARG A 83 -14.63 -14.99 -11.53
C ARG A 83 -13.79 -16.16 -11.04
N LYS A 84 -14.36 -17.36 -11.00
CA LYS A 84 -13.67 -18.59 -10.58
C LYS A 84 -12.47 -18.91 -11.46
N GLU A 85 -12.58 -18.60 -12.76
CA GLU A 85 -11.53 -18.76 -13.75
C GLU A 85 -10.53 -17.60 -13.74
N GLY A 86 -10.78 -16.56 -12.94
CA GLY A 86 -9.93 -15.40 -12.79
C GLY A 86 -8.58 -15.80 -12.20
N LEU A 87 -7.50 -15.48 -12.90
CA LEU A 87 -6.14 -15.86 -12.47
C LEU A 87 -5.72 -15.24 -11.14
N LEU A 88 -6.36 -14.15 -10.70
CA LEU A 88 -6.09 -13.50 -9.42
C LEU A 88 -7.08 -13.89 -8.32
N TYR A 89 -8.07 -14.73 -8.62
CA TYR A 89 -9.09 -15.15 -7.65
C TYR A 89 -8.51 -15.99 -6.50
N GLU A 90 -7.62 -16.94 -6.79
CA GLU A 90 -6.99 -17.80 -5.78
C GLU A 90 -5.57 -17.35 -5.38
N GLU A 91 -5.08 -16.24 -5.95
CA GLU A 91 -3.67 -15.84 -5.88
C GLU A 91 -3.13 -15.77 -4.44
N PRO A 92 -3.81 -15.15 -3.45
CA PRO A 92 -3.25 -15.07 -2.10
C PRO A 92 -3.10 -16.43 -1.43
N MET A 93 -4.06 -17.33 -1.64
CA MET A 93 -3.99 -18.67 -1.07
C MET A 93 -2.95 -19.52 -1.79
N MET A 94 -2.76 -19.34 -3.09
CA MET A 94 -1.68 -19.98 -3.84
C MET A 94 -0.31 -19.53 -3.34
N LEU A 95 -0.09 -18.22 -3.20
CA LEU A 95 1.15 -17.64 -2.67
C LEU A 95 1.47 -18.19 -1.28
N LEU A 96 0.50 -18.19 -0.36
CA LEU A 96 0.73 -18.68 1.00
C LEU A 96 1.00 -20.18 1.04
N ARG A 97 0.32 -21.00 0.23
CA ARG A 97 0.55 -22.46 0.17
C ARG A 97 1.92 -22.82 -0.38
N GLN A 98 2.49 -22.00 -1.26
CA GLN A 98 3.82 -22.23 -1.84
C GLN A 98 4.93 -21.92 -0.85
N GLU A 99 4.74 -20.92 0.00
CA GLU A 99 5.78 -20.39 0.88
C GLU A 99 5.67 -20.88 2.34
N LEU A 100 4.48 -21.33 2.78
CA LEU A 100 4.17 -21.57 4.19
C LEU A 100 3.43 -22.90 4.41
N HIS A 101 3.75 -23.59 5.51
CA HIS A 101 3.15 -24.88 5.88
C HIS A 101 1.71 -24.77 6.39
N GLU A 102 1.41 -23.70 7.13
CA GLU A 102 0.10 -23.46 7.73
C GLU A 102 -0.56 -22.21 7.12
N PRO A 103 -0.86 -22.19 5.81
CA PRO A 103 -1.28 -20.97 5.11
C PRO A 103 -2.57 -20.35 5.68
N ALA A 104 -3.43 -21.16 6.31
CA ALA A 104 -4.68 -20.70 6.90
C ALA A 104 -4.47 -19.65 8.01
N ILE A 105 -3.51 -19.86 8.92
CA ILE A 105 -3.32 -18.92 10.05
C ILE A 105 -2.76 -17.58 9.57
N TYR A 106 -1.83 -17.62 8.60
CA TYR A 106 -1.30 -16.42 7.96
C TYR A 106 -2.38 -15.69 7.15
N SER A 107 -3.24 -16.42 6.45
CA SER A 107 -4.39 -15.80 5.77
C SER A 107 -5.34 -15.15 6.77
N SER A 108 -5.57 -15.71 7.95
CA SER A 108 -6.41 -15.10 8.98
C SER A 108 -5.80 -13.80 9.52
N VAL A 109 -4.47 -13.74 9.68
CA VAL A 109 -3.76 -12.51 10.04
C VAL A 109 -3.93 -11.43 8.97
N LEU A 110 -3.78 -11.79 7.69
CA LEU A 110 -3.94 -10.85 6.58
C LEU A 110 -5.38 -10.34 6.46
N ASP A 111 -6.36 -11.22 6.61
CA ASP A 111 -7.78 -10.87 6.64
C ASP A 111 -8.10 -9.89 7.80
N ALA A 112 -7.55 -10.15 8.99
CA ALA A 112 -7.70 -9.27 10.13
C ALA A 112 -7.15 -7.86 9.86
N ILE A 113 -5.96 -7.77 9.25
CA ILE A 113 -5.33 -6.50 8.86
C ILE A 113 -6.15 -5.78 7.79
N ALA A 114 -6.62 -6.48 6.75
CA ALA A 114 -7.45 -5.89 5.70
C ALA A 114 -8.78 -5.34 6.23
N ALA A 115 -9.34 -6.00 7.24
CA ALA A 115 -10.51 -5.54 8.00
C ALA A 115 -10.18 -4.47 9.06
N GLY A 116 -8.96 -3.93 9.08
CA GLY A 116 -8.55 -2.78 9.90
C GLY A 116 -8.05 -3.07 11.31
N ALA A 117 -7.86 -4.35 11.69
CA ALA A 117 -7.14 -4.70 12.92
C ALA A 117 -5.64 -4.57 12.66
N ASN A 118 -5.09 -3.40 12.95
CA ASN A 118 -3.72 -3.07 12.53
C ASN A 118 -2.74 -3.09 13.71
N LYS A 119 -3.19 -3.41 14.93
CA LYS A 119 -2.30 -3.64 16.08
C LYS A 119 -2.23 -5.12 16.45
N PRO A 120 -1.09 -5.62 16.97
CA PRO A 120 -0.95 -7.03 17.33
C PRO A 120 -2.04 -7.58 18.24
N GLN A 121 -2.50 -6.78 19.22
CA GLN A 121 -3.59 -7.20 20.11
C GLN A 121 -4.93 -7.28 19.37
N GLU A 122 -5.24 -6.30 18.52
CA GLU A 122 -6.48 -6.29 17.74
C GLU A 122 -6.53 -7.48 16.76
N ILE A 123 -5.38 -7.85 16.20
CA ILE A 123 -5.24 -9.03 15.32
C ILE A 123 -5.45 -10.30 16.12
N ALA A 124 -4.77 -10.45 17.27
CA ALA A 124 -4.88 -11.60 18.16
C ALA A 124 -6.33 -11.85 18.60
N ASP A 125 -7.00 -10.80 19.06
CA ASP A 125 -8.41 -10.86 19.48
C ASP A 125 -9.33 -11.28 18.32
N ARG A 126 -9.04 -10.83 17.09
CA ARG A 126 -9.87 -11.12 15.91
C ARG A 126 -9.71 -12.56 15.41
N ILE A 127 -8.50 -13.11 15.44
CA ILE A 127 -8.23 -14.47 14.94
C ILE A 127 -8.32 -15.55 16.04
N GLY A 128 -8.51 -15.15 17.30
CA GLY A 128 -8.62 -16.08 18.43
C GLY A 128 -7.28 -16.66 18.90
N GLU A 129 -6.17 -15.95 18.66
CA GLU A 129 -4.82 -16.38 19.01
C GLU A 129 -4.22 -15.54 20.14
N ASP A 130 -3.11 -15.99 20.72
CA ASP A 130 -2.36 -15.18 21.66
C ASP A 130 -1.45 -14.16 20.96
N ARG A 131 -1.17 -13.04 21.64
CA ARG A 131 -0.35 -11.95 21.10
C ARG A 131 1.08 -12.37 20.71
N GLY A 132 1.67 -13.33 21.43
CA GLY A 132 3.01 -13.85 21.14
C GLY A 132 3.04 -14.66 19.84
N SER A 133 2.03 -15.51 19.61
CA SER A 133 1.87 -16.24 18.35
C SER A 133 1.64 -15.31 17.16
N VAL A 134 0.77 -14.30 17.32
CA VAL A 134 0.60 -13.24 16.30
C VAL A 134 1.91 -12.51 15.99
N GLY A 135 2.74 -12.24 17.00
CA GLY A 135 4.07 -11.66 16.79
C GLY A 135 4.92 -12.49 15.83
N ARG A 136 4.96 -13.81 16.02
CA ARG A 136 5.70 -14.73 15.13
C ARG A 136 5.13 -14.74 13.72
N TYR A 137 3.80 -14.75 13.56
CA TYR A 137 3.19 -14.71 12.24
C TYR A 137 3.49 -13.41 11.49
N LEU A 138 3.45 -12.27 12.19
CA LEU A 138 3.80 -10.96 11.63
C LEU A 138 5.27 -10.90 11.24
N GLU A 139 6.18 -11.42 12.06
CA GLU A 139 7.62 -11.48 11.74
C GLU A 139 7.88 -12.28 10.44
N THR A 140 7.24 -13.44 10.28
CA THR A 140 7.31 -14.22 9.03
C THR A 140 6.74 -13.44 7.84
N LEU A 141 5.55 -12.85 7.96
CA LEU A 141 4.96 -12.08 6.87
C LEU A 141 5.80 -10.83 6.50
N GLN A 142 6.51 -10.24 7.47
CA GLN A 142 7.44 -9.13 7.25
C GLN A 142 8.75 -9.57 6.58
N SER A 143 9.24 -10.77 6.89
CA SER A 143 10.43 -11.32 6.23
C SER A 143 10.16 -11.57 4.74
N MET A 144 8.95 -12.05 4.43
CA MET A 144 8.42 -12.25 3.08
C MET A 144 7.99 -10.96 2.36
N LYS A 145 8.00 -9.80 3.04
CA LYS A 145 7.51 -8.51 2.52
C LYS A 145 6.02 -8.44 2.20
N ILE A 146 5.24 -9.43 2.65
CA ILE A 146 3.78 -9.42 2.50
C ILE A 146 3.15 -8.36 3.41
N VAL A 147 3.68 -8.21 4.63
CA VAL A 147 3.24 -7.21 5.61
C VAL A 147 4.38 -6.27 5.95
N GLU A 148 4.05 -5.02 6.24
CA GLU A 148 4.96 -4.03 6.80
C GLU A 148 4.40 -3.41 8.08
N GLU A 149 5.31 -3.05 8.99
CA GLU A 149 4.99 -2.21 10.13
C GLU A 149 5.34 -0.75 9.79
N ARG A 150 4.31 0.11 9.80
CA ARG A 150 4.45 1.55 9.65
C ARG A 150 4.40 2.23 11.02
N GLU A 151 5.27 3.21 11.21
CA GLU A 151 5.30 4.04 12.40
C GLU A 151 5.15 5.53 12.05
N PRO A 152 4.60 6.36 12.96
CA PRO A 152 4.55 7.80 12.73
C PRO A 152 5.94 8.36 12.50
N TYR A 153 6.09 9.20 11.46
CA TYR A 153 7.36 9.81 11.12
C TYR A 153 8.02 10.49 12.33
N GLY A 154 9.27 10.14 12.60
CA GLY A 154 10.08 10.72 13.67
C GLY A 154 10.11 9.89 14.96
N GLU A 155 9.22 8.93 15.12
CA GLU A 155 9.32 7.85 16.11
C GLU A 155 10.39 6.81 15.67
N SER A 156 10.78 5.90 16.55
CA SER A 156 11.72 4.81 16.25
C SER A 156 11.18 3.47 16.69
N ARG A 157 11.30 2.44 15.83
CA ARG A 157 10.91 1.04 16.07
C ARG A 157 11.24 0.52 17.46
N GLU A 158 12.44 0.77 17.94
CA GLU A 158 12.90 0.29 19.26
C GLU A 158 12.22 0.96 20.46
N ARG A 159 11.53 2.10 20.27
CA ARG A 159 10.98 2.93 21.35
C ARG A 159 9.47 3.16 21.25
N SER A 160 8.87 2.92 20.10
CA SER A 160 7.48 3.23 19.82
C SER A 160 6.62 1.97 19.92
N ARG A 161 5.50 2.07 20.64
CA ARG A 161 4.43 1.04 20.66
C ARG A 161 3.27 1.42 19.74
N LYS A 162 3.49 2.37 18.82
CA LYS A 162 2.47 2.94 17.94
C LYS A 162 2.55 2.41 16.51
N GLY A 163 3.37 1.38 16.28
CA GLY A 163 3.43 0.68 15.00
C GLY A 163 2.06 0.12 14.62
N ILE A 164 1.71 0.25 13.35
CA ILE A 164 0.53 -0.38 12.75
C ILE A 164 0.99 -1.28 11.61
N TYR A 165 0.35 -2.43 11.47
CA TYR A 165 0.63 -3.39 10.43
C TYR A 165 -0.28 -3.16 9.23
N TRP A 166 0.30 -3.28 8.03
CA TRP A 166 -0.41 -3.18 6.77
C TRP A 166 0.12 -4.17 5.75
N ILE A 167 -0.75 -4.58 4.82
CA ILE A 167 -0.37 -5.40 3.66
C ILE A 167 0.40 -4.51 2.69
N SER A 168 1.60 -4.94 2.30
CA SER A 168 2.56 -4.11 1.57
C SER A 168 2.21 -3.92 0.10
N GLU A 169 1.56 -4.92 -0.51
CA GLU A 169 1.17 -4.90 -1.92
C GLU A 169 -0.31 -4.59 -2.08
N SER A 170 -0.63 -3.71 -3.03
CA SER A 170 -2.00 -3.28 -3.26
C SER A 170 -2.90 -4.37 -3.83
N ALA A 171 -2.45 -5.18 -4.80
CA ALA A 171 -3.25 -6.31 -5.30
C ALA A 171 -3.70 -7.27 -4.19
N LEU A 172 -2.77 -7.64 -3.30
CA LEU A 172 -3.06 -8.51 -2.18
C LEU A 172 -4.00 -7.84 -1.17
N ALA A 173 -3.78 -6.56 -0.86
CA ALA A 173 -4.66 -5.79 0.00
C ALA A 173 -6.06 -5.61 -0.59
N PHE A 174 -6.17 -5.46 -1.92
CA PHE A 174 -7.43 -5.37 -2.66
C PHE A 174 -8.19 -6.68 -2.53
N TRP A 175 -7.50 -7.81 -2.74
CA TRP A 175 -8.07 -9.13 -2.63
C TRP A 175 -8.68 -9.39 -1.25
N TYR A 176 -7.90 -9.21 -0.18
CA TYR A 176 -8.41 -9.44 1.18
C TYR A 176 -9.55 -8.50 1.56
N ARG A 177 -9.53 -7.27 1.05
CA ARG A 177 -10.56 -6.28 1.40
C ARG A 177 -11.88 -6.48 0.64
N PHE A 178 -11.83 -6.90 -0.63
CA PHE A 178 -13.01 -6.89 -1.50
C PHE A 178 -13.34 -8.23 -2.13
N VAL A 179 -12.35 -9.04 -2.46
CA VAL A 179 -12.55 -10.34 -3.11
C VAL A 179 -12.86 -11.42 -2.07
N ARG A 180 -12.11 -11.44 -0.97
CA ARG A 180 -12.30 -12.41 0.12
C ARG A 180 -13.73 -12.40 0.68
N PRO A 181 -14.35 -11.24 0.98
CA PRO A 181 -15.74 -11.22 1.45
C PRO A 181 -16.76 -11.65 0.37
N ALA A 182 -16.40 -11.53 -0.91
CA ALA A 182 -17.23 -11.86 -2.06
C ALA A 182 -17.08 -13.32 -2.53
N MET A 183 -16.24 -14.14 -1.90
CA MET A 183 -15.95 -15.51 -2.35
C MET A 183 -17.21 -16.36 -2.48
N ASP A 184 -18.13 -16.32 -1.53
CA ASP A 184 -19.37 -17.10 -1.59
C ASP A 184 -20.21 -16.76 -2.84
N ALA A 185 -20.31 -15.47 -3.18
CA ALA A 185 -21.01 -15.01 -4.37
C ALA A 185 -20.26 -15.43 -5.66
N ILE A 186 -18.93 -15.33 -5.69
CA ILE A 186 -18.11 -15.80 -6.80
C ILE A 186 -18.31 -17.31 -6.99
N GLU A 187 -18.33 -18.09 -5.91
CA GLU A 187 -18.59 -19.54 -5.94
C GLU A 187 -20.01 -19.90 -6.42
N MET A 188 -20.96 -18.99 -6.28
CA MET A 188 -22.32 -19.12 -6.84
C MET A 188 -22.46 -18.55 -8.27
N ASP A 189 -21.35 -18.21 -8.93
CA ASP A 189 -21.33 -17.58 -10.27
C ASP A 189 -22.00 -16.20 -10.31
N ALA A 190 -22.02 -15.50 -9.17
CA ALA A 190 -22.62 -14.18 -8.99
C ALA A 190 -21.56 -13.07 -8.76
N GLY A 191 -20.28 -13.35 -8.99
CA GLY A 191 -19.19 -12.40 -8.74
C GLY A 191 -19.25 -11.11 -9.59
N GLU A 192 -19.88 -11.15 -10.76
CA GLU A 192 -20.13 -9.94 -11.56
C GLU A 192 -21.05 -8.91 -10.86
N LEU A 193 -21.94 -9.36 -9.97
CA LEU A 193 -22.82 -8.50 -9.21
C LEU A 193 -22.05 -7.78 -8.11
N GLU A 194 -21.16 -8.50 -7.41
CA GLU A 194 -20.25 -7.94 -6.40
C GLU A 194 -19.31 -6.90 -7.02
N ALA A 195 -18.69 -7.23 -8.15
CA ALA A 195 -17.85 -6.28 -8.89
C ALA A 195 -18.66 -5.06 -9.34
N ARG A 196 -19.91 -5.23 -9.77
CA ARG A 196 -20.77 -4.12 -10.15
C ARG A 196 -21.05 -3.17 -8.98
N GLU A 197 -21.49 -3.72 -7.85
CA GLU A 197 -21.78 -2.94 -6.65
C GLU A 197 -20.54 -2.21 -6.13
N LEU A 198 -19.41 -2.91 -6.05
CA LEU A 198 -18.13 -2.38 -5.57
C LEU A 198 -17.67 -1.16 -6.40
N PHE A 199 -17.70 -1.27 -7.72
CA PHE A 199 -17.20 -0.22 -8.62
C PHE A 199 -18.20 0.93 -8.84
N GLU A 200 -19.48 0.73 -8.53
CA GLU A 200 -20.50 1.81 -8.50
C GLU A 200 -20.53 2.55 -7.16
N GLY A 201 -19.99 1.95 -6.11
CA GLY A 201 -19.88 2.52 -4.76
C GLY A 201 -18.73 3.52 -4.57
N ASN A 202 -18.52 3.91 -3.30
CA ASN A 202 -17.44 4.84 -2.91
C ASN A 202 -16.17 4.13 -2.41
N ASP A 203 -16.18 2.80 -2.36
CA ASP A 203 -15.08 2.00 -1.80
C ASP A 203 -13.83 2.05 -2.67
N ILE A 204 -13.98 1.93 -4.00
CA ILE A 204 -12.86 2.01 -4.93
C ILE A 204 -12.17 3.38 -4.87
N PRO A 205 -12.87 4.53 -4.98
CA PRO A 205 -12.22 5.84 -4.81
C PRO A 205 -11.50 6.02 -3.48
N ALA A 206 -12.06 5.52 -2.37
CA ALA A 206 -11.42 5.57 -1.06
C ALA A 206 -10.16 4.70 -1.00
N TYR A 207 -10.23 3.50 -1.58
CA TYR A 207 -9.12 2.56 -1.67
C TYR A 207 -7.98 3.10 -2.54
N VAL A 208 -8.29 3.66 -3.71
CA VAL A 208 -7.32 4.32 -4.59
C VAL A 208 -6.70 5.54 -3.89
N GLY A 209 -7.50 6.31 -3.15
CA GLY A 209 -7.00 7.45 -2.36
C GLY A 209 -5.90 7.04 -1.37
N HIS A 210 -6.07 5.90 -0.69
CA HIS A 210 -5.07 5.37 0.22
C HIS A 210 -3.75 5.01 -0.50
N TRP A 211 -3.82 4.29 -1.63
CA TRP A 211 -2.62 3.95 -2.40
C TRP A 211 -1.98 5.14 -3.10
N PHE A 212 -2.76 6.18 -3.41
CA PHE A 212 -2.23 7.43 -3.95
C PHE A 212 -1.25 8.12 -3.00
N GLU A 213 -1.42 7.99 -1.68
CA GLU A 213 -0.45 8.47 -0.69
C GLU A 213 0.89 7.74 -0.83
N THR A 214 0.86 6.42 -1.01
CA THR A 214 2.05 5.58 -1.28
C THR A 214 2.74 6.02 -2.57
N ILE A 215 1.99 6.25 -3.65
CA ILE A 215 2.52 6.75 -4.93
C ILE A 215 3.21 8.12 -4.74
N CYS A 216 2.62 9.02 -3.96
CA CYS A 216 3.21 10.33 -3.67
C CYS A 216 4.49 10.23 -2.84
N LEU A 217 4.55 9.26 -1.91
CA LEU A 217 5.78 8.98 -1.15
C LEU A 217 6.89 8.44 -2.06
N GLU A 218 6.57 7.50 -2.96
CA GLU A 218 7.49 6.99 -3.98
C GLU A 218 8.01 8.12 -4.88
N TRP A 219 7.12 9.00 -5.38
CA TRP A 219 7.52 10.19 -6.14
C TRP A 219 8.51 11.04 -5.36
N THR A 220 8.22 11.31 -4.08
CA THR A 220 9.06 12.15 -3.22
C THR A 220 10.46 11.55 -3.06
N ILE A 221 10.57 10.23 -2.90
CA ILE A 221 11.85 9.51 -2.83
C ILE A 221 12.61 9.66 -4.15
N VAL A 222 11.94 9.49 -5.30
CA VAL A 222 12.57 9.65 -6.62
C VAL A 222 13.06 11.09 -6.83
N GLN A 223 12.28 12.10 -6.49
CA GLN A 223 12.70 13.50 -6.61
C GLN A 223 13.86 13.84 -5.67
N ALA A 224 13.87 13.26 -4.46
CA ALA A 224 14.99 13.41 -3.53
C ALA A 224 16.29 12.84 -4.12
N LYS A 225 16.23 11.64 -4.73
CA LYS A 225 17.37 10.99 -5.39
C LYS A 225 17.91 11.83 -6.56
N LYS A 226 17.02 12.50 -7.30
CA LYS A 226 17.38 13.41 -8.40
C LYS A 226 17.91 14.77 -7.93
N GLY A 227 17.84 15.07 -6.63
CA GLY A 227 18.18 16.40 -6.11
C GLY A 227 17.18 17.50 -6.49
N ALA A 228 15.98 17.13 -6.93
CA ALA A 228 14.94 18.05 -7.36
C ALA A 228 14.11 18.62 -6.20
N LEU A 229 14.22 18.03 -5.01
CA LEU A 229 13.60 18.60 -3.81
C LEU A 229 14.41 19.78 -3.27
N PRO A 230 13.76 20.82 -2.71
CA PRO A 230 14.46 21.94 -2.07
C PRO A 230 15.18 21.59 -0.76
N ILE A 231 15.10 20.33 -0.32
CA ILE A 231 15.83 19.77 0.84
C ILE A 231 16.53 18.48 0.44
N ARG A 232 17.43 18.00 1.31
CA ARG A 232 18.13 16.73 1.11
C ARG A 232 17.72 15.71 2.18
N PRO A 233 16.51 15.13 2.07
CA PRO A 233 15.98 14.20 3.05
C PRO A 233 16.71 12.86 3.02
N VAL A 234 16.75 12.19 4.17
CA VAL A 234 17.31 10.83 4.36
C VAL A 234 16.34 9.92 5.13
N ARG A 235 15.15 10.44 5.41
CA ARG A 235 14.03 9.77 6.07
C ARG A 235 12.76 10.19 5.35
N PHE A 236 11.86 9.23 5.17
CA PHE A 236 10.60 9.37 4.46
C PHE A 236 9.53 8.58 5.23
N GLY A 237 8.28 8.99 5.13
CA GLY A 237 7.15 8.26 5.70
C GLY A 237 5.92 9.15 5.85
N SER A 238 4.95 8.69 6.62
CA SER A 238 3.73 9.43 6.95
C SER A 238 3.70 9.69 8.45
N TRP A 239 2.91 10.66 8.89
CA TRP A 239 2.73 10.94 10.31
C TRP A 239 1.26 10.87 10.67
N TRP A 240 0.94 10.27 11.82
CA TRP A 240 -0.39 10.29 12.39
C TRP A 240 -0.32 10.47 13.90
N GLY A 241 -1.32 11.13 14.47
CA GLY A 241 -1.40 11.35 15.90
C GLY A 241 -2.67 12.07 16.32
N ALA A 242 -2.90 12.12 17.63
CA ALA A 242 -3.97 12.90 18.19
C ALA A 242 -3.70 14.41 17.98
N ASP A 243 -4.70 15.13 17.48
CA ASP A 243 -4.74 16.58 17.41
C ASP A 243 -5.56 17.12 18.60
N PRO A 244 -4.90 17.72 19.62
CA PRO A 244 -5.59 18.27 20.77
C PRO A 244 -6.51 19.44 20.41
N ALA A 245 -6.25 20.15 19.30
CA ALA A 245 -7.03 21.31 18.89
C ALA A 245 -8.31 20.92 18.14
N ARG A 246 -8.31 19.78 17.44
CA ARG A 246 -9.46 19.26 16.67
C ARG A 246 -10.21 18.12 17.37
N LYS A 247 -9.77 17.69 18.55
CA LYS A 247 -10.32 16.52 19.28
C LYS A 247 -10.47 15.30 18.36
N GLY A 248 -9.48 15.03 17.53
CA GLY A 248 -9.51 13.94 16.55
C GLY A 248 -8.11 13.46 16.19
N GLN A 249 -8.01 12.39 15.41
CA GLN A 249 -6.75 12.00 14.78
C GLN A 249 -6.50 12.88 13.55
N THR A 250 -5.26 13.32 13.36
CA THR A 250 -4.83 14.00 12.13
C THR A 250 -3.65 13.26 11.53
N GLY A 251 -3.63 13.18 10.20
CA GLY A 251 -2.57 12.57 9.42
C GLY A 251 -1.85 13.60 8.56
N ILE A 252 -0.61 13.29 8.22
CA ILE A 252 0.17 13.93 7.17
C ILE A 252 0.69 12.79 6.30
N ASP A 253 0.26 12.78 5.06
CA ASP A 253 0.43 11.66 4.14
C ASP A 253 1.89 11.48 3.73
N VAL A 254 2.58 12.58 3.44
CA VAL A 254 3.99 12.56 3.03
C VAL A 254 4.83 13.47 3.93
N MET A 255 5.83 12.87 4.58
CA MET A 255 6.90 13.55 5.27
C MET A 255 8.25 13.09 4.73
N ALA A 256 9.15 14.04 4.54
CA ALA A 256 10.55 13.77 4.22
C ALA A 256 11.46 14.72 4.99
N GLY A 257 12.59 14.25 5.51
CA GLY A 257 13.46 15.15 6.26
C GLY A 257 14.84 14.62 6.59
N SER A 258 15.61 15.47 7.26
CA SER A 258 16.97 15.17 7.69
C SER A 258 17.21 15.75 9.08
N LYS A 259 17.39 14.87 10.07
CA LYS A 259 17.75 15.27 11.44
C LYS A 259 19.09 16.03 11.46
N ARG A 260 20.05 15.61 10.63
CA ARG A 260 21.38 16.23 10.52
C ARG A 260 21.31 17.66 9.99
N ARG A 261 20.44 17.93 9.00
CA ARG A 261 20.27 19.27 8.40
C ARG A 261 19.18 20.12 9.03
N ARG A 262 18.37 19.53 9.93
CA ARG A 262 17.16 20.16 10.52
C ARG A 262 16.19 20.66 9.45
N GLU A 263 15.97 19.80 8.46
CA GLU A 263 15.10 20.05 7.31
C GLU A 263 13.88 19.13 7.38
N LEU A 264 12.72 19.65 7.00
CA LEU A 264 11.47 18.90 6.92
C LEU A 264 10.67 19.37 5.69
N PHE A 265 10.09 18.41 5.00
CA PHE A 265 9.17 18.53 3.90
C PHE A 265 7.88 17.82 4.28
N VAL A 266 6.75 18.47 3.98
CA VAL A 266 5.42 18.01 4.37
C VAL A 266 4.49 18.15 3.16
N GLY A 267 3.75 17.10 2.84
CA GLY A 267 2.79 17.07 1.75
C GLY A 267 1.47 16.43 2.17
N GLU A 268 0.37 16.99 1.68
CA GLU A 268 -0.96 16.39 1.72
C GLU A 268 -1.34 15.96 0.30
N CYS A 269 -1.85 14.75 0.17
CA CYS A 269 -2.29 14.14 -1.07
C CYS A 269 -3.81 14.26 -1.17
N LYS A 270 -4.33 14.62 -2.34
CA LYS A 270 -5.77 14.66 -2.60
C LYS A 270 -6.07 13.88 -3.87
N GLY A 271 -6.56 12.65 -3.68
CA GLY A 271 -7.16 11.83 -4.73
C GLY A 271 -8.68 11.86 -4.64
N GLY A 272 -9.38 11.80 -5.77
CA GLY A 272 -10.83 11.62 -5.79
C GLY A 272 -11.50 12.04 -7.10
N ILE A 273 -12.64 11.41 -7.37
CA ILE A 273 -13.58 11.81 -8.41
C ILE A 273 -14.26 13.11 -7.95
N ARG A 274 -14.03 14.23 -8.65
CA ARG A 274 -14.87 15.41 -8.43
C ARG A 274 -16.21 15.18 -9.09
N SER A 275 -17.22 14.82 -8.30
CA SER A 275 -18.61 15.13 -8.64
C SER A 275 -18.75 16.65 -8.66
N MET A 276 -18.77 17.22 -9.87
CA MET A 276 -18.99 18.64 -10.07
C MET A 276 -20.48 18.90 -9.78
N ARG A 277 -20.83 19.45 -8.61
CA ARG A 277 -22.18 19.97 -8.38
C ARG A 277 -22.39 21.19 -9.28
N GLU A 278 -23.16 20.97 -10.33
CA GLU A 278 -23.57 21.95 -11.32
C GLU A 278 -24.32 23.13 -10.65
N LYS A 279 -23.79 24.34 -10.75
CA LYS A 279 -24.61 25.56 -10.75
C LYS A 279 -25.01 25.82 -12.20
N ARG A 280 -26.27 25.50 -12.51
CA ARG A 280 -26.95 25.66 -13.81
C ARG A 280 -26.37 26.80 -14.66
N ARG A 281 -25.82 26.43 -15.83
CA ARG A 281 -26.24 26.90 -17.16
C ARG A 281 -25.36 26.24 -18.24
N GLY A 282 -25.88 25.15 -18.80
CA GLY A 282 -25.71 24.77 -20.20
C GLY A 282 -24.33 24.25 -20.64
N SER A 283 -24.06 22.96 -20.40
CA SER A 283 -23.73 21.95 -21.43
C SER A 283 -23.06 20.73 -20.77
N LEU A 284 -23.36 19.55 -21.32
CA LEU A 284 -22.89 18.24 -20.87
C LEU A 284 -21.38 18.08 -21.14
N CYS A 285 -20.63 17.56 -20.16
CA CYS A 285 -19.34 16.86 -20.34
C CYS A 285 -19.04 15.98 -19.10
N GLY A 286 -18.47 14.79 -19.34
CA GLY A 286 -18.28 13.70 -18.38
C GLY A 286 -17.39 14.00 -17.17
N GLY A 287 -17.63 13.24 -16.09
CA GLY A 287 -16.83 13.29 -14.87
C GLY A 287 -15.40 12.85 -15.14
N HIS A 288 -14.42 13.69 -14.82
CA HIS A 288 -13.00 13.35 -14.89
C HIS A 288 -12.48 13.12 -13.46
N SER A 289 -11.84 11.98 -13.19
CA SER A 289 -11.06 11.77 -11.97
C SER A 289 -9.84 12.69 -11.98
N SER A 290 -9.51 13.31 -10.84
CA SER A 290 -8.36 14.22 -10.75
C SER A 290 -7.56 13.95 -9.48
N TYR A 291 -6.31 13.55 -9.65
CA TYR A 291 -5.37 13.32 -8.56
C TYR A 291 -4.40 14.51 -8.44
N ARG A 292 -4.25 15.09 -7.25
CA ARG A 292 -3.34 16.21 -7.00
C ARG A 292 -2.62 16.07 -5.66
N ALA A 293 -1.31 16.25 -5.67
CA ALA A 293 -0.54 16.47 -4.45
C ALA A 293 -0.44 17.98 -4.16
N THR A 294 -0.59 18.35 -2.89
CA THR A 294 -0.33 19.72 -2.42
C THR A 294 0.81 19.70 -1.41
N THR A 295 1.85 20.47 -1.68
CA THR A 295 3.05 20.50 -0.84
C THR A 295 3.11 21.78 -0.02
N ARG A 296 3.54 21.67 1.24
CA ARG A 296 3.96 22.81 2.07
C ARG A 296 5.39 22.62 2.54
N PHE A 297 6.22 23.61 2.26
CA PHE A 297 7.60 23.62 2.76
C PHE A 297 7.64 24.24 4.15
N ALA A 298 8.20 23.51 5.12
CA ALA A 298 8.38 24.03 6.47
C ALA A 298 9.79 23.76 6.97
N THR A 299 10.63 24.80 7.01
CA THR A 299 11.96 24.72 7.64
C THR A 299 11.78 24.78 9.16
N ALA A 300 11.68 23.61 9.82
CA ALA A 300 11.52 23.54 11.27
C ALA A 300 12.88 23.58 11.99
N CYS A 301 13.22 24.73 12.59
CA CYS A 301 14.32 24.83 13.54
C CYS A 301 13.91 24.22 14.90
N SER A 302 14.77 23.33 15.44
CA SER A 302 14.47 22.41 16.53
C SER A 302 14.07 23.06 17.86
N ARG A 303 12.77 23.23 18.13
CA ARG A 303 12.19 23.16 19.50
C ARG A 303 10.78 22.56 19.40
N ARG A 304 10.50 21.53 20.23
CA ARG A 304 9.29 20.67 20.26
C ARG A 304 7.95 21.43 20.19
N THR A 305 7.90 22.70 20.54
CA THR A 305 6.69 23.52 20.66
C THR A 305 6.30 24.34 19.42
N ARG A 306 7.12 24.37 18.35
CA ARG A 306 6.81 25.15 17.12
C ARG A 306 6.29 24.34 15.93
N PHE A 307 6.03 23.05 16.08
CA PHE A 307 5.51 22.21 14.99
C PHE A 307 4.09 22.63 14.54
N GLN A 308 3.29 23.21 15.44
CA GLN A 308 1.87 23.54 15.18
C GLN A 308 1.63 24.90 14.49
N ARG A 309 2.58 25.85 14.52
CA ARG A 309 2.32 27.25 14.09
C ARG A 309 2.86 27.61 12.69
N ALA A 310 3.70 26.81 12.07
CA ALA A 310 4.35 27.15 10.80
C ALA A 310 3.50 26.87 9.54
N LEU A 311 2.26 26.40 9.68
CA LEU A 311 1.49 25.81 8.58
C LEU A 311 0.75 26.81 7.67
N LEU A 312 0.72 28.12 7.91
CA LEU A 312 -0.12 29.06 7.14
C LEU A 312 0.72 29.98 6.22
N GLY A 313 0.92 29.57 4.95
CA GLY A 313 1.56 30.36 3.90
C GLY A 313 1.34 29.78 2.49
N ARG A 314 1.24 30.62 1.46
CA ARG A 314 0.58 30.41 0.15
C ARG A 314 1.10 29.25 -0.74
N LEU A 315 0.15 28.75 -1.54
CA LEU A 315 0.21 27.64 -2.49
C LEU A 315 1.11 27.90 -3.70
N VAL A 316 1.91 26.89 -4.08
CA VAL A 316 2.37 26.69 -5.46
C VAL A 316 1.70 25.39 -5.95
N GLN A 317 1.04 25.48 -7.09
CA GLN A 317 0.30 24.38 -7.71
C GLN A 317 1.15 23.69 -8.77
N SER A 318 1.41 22.40 -8.59
CA SER A 318 1.79 21.49 -9.67
C SER A 318 1.52 20.07 -9.18
N GLY A 319 0.66 19.32 -9.88
CA GLY A 319 0.52 17.88 -9.67
C GLY A 319 1.81 17.16 -10.08
N PRO A 320 1.98 15.87 -9.74
CA PRO A 320 3.11 15.11 -10.25
C PRO A 320 2.98 14.95 -11.77
N SER A 321 3.65 15.80 -12.55
CA SER A 321 3.85 15.58 -13.99
C SER A 321 4.92 14.49 -14.14
N TRP A 322 4.48 13.26 -14.24
CA TRP A 322 5.33 12.11 -14.55
C TRP A 322 5.53 11.92 -16.06
N MET A 323 4.74 12.63 -16.87
CA MET A 323 4.89 12.82 -18.31
C MET A 323 5.33 14.25 -18.59
#